data_AF-A0A4Y2DWD9-F1
#
_entry.id   AF-A0A4Y2DWD9-F1
#
_cell.length_a   1.000
_cell.length_b   1.000
_cell.length_c   1.000
_cell.angle_alpha   90.00
_cell.angle_beta   90.00
_cell.angle_gamma   90.00
#
_symmetry.space_group_name_H-M   'P 1'
#
loop_
_entity.id
_entity.type
_entity.pdbx_description
1 polymer ?
#
loop_
_entity_poly.entity_id
_entity_poly.type
_entity_poly.pdbx_seq_one_letter_code
_entity_poly.pdbx_strand_id
1 'polypeptide(L)'
;MAEQAAEKDKELAKKEKLLREDEQLKRVAKKECLFELEELKIQLELQTISPEQAITQGIDQPKMDITRIVPRFNPKEDEIRLYLTIFERQLKFLNIPETKWITYLISSLPTEIAQFIARED
;
A
#
# COMPACT_ATOMS: atom_id res chain seq x y z
N MET A 1 31.94 -0.53 62.16
CA MET A 1 32.53 -0.35 60.82
C MET A 1 32.01 -1.36 59.79
N ALA A 2 31.88 -2.65 60.11
CA ALA A 2 31.36 -3.66 59.16
C ALA A 2 29.91 -3.42 58.70
N GLU A 3 29.05 -2.91 59.59
CA GLU A 3 27.63 -2.68 59.31
C GLU A 3 27.37 -1.53 58.33
N GLN A 4 28.19 -0.47 58.37
CA GLN A 4 28.13 0.62 57.39
C GLN A 4 28.62 0.21 55.99
N ALA A 5 29.54 -0.75 55.90
CA ALA A 5 30.01 -1.27 54.62
C ALA A 5 28.93 -2.13 53.95
N ALA A 6 28.23 -2.96 54.72
CA ALA A 6 27.12 -3.78 54.22
C ALA A 6 25.92 -2.92 53.76
N GLU A 7 25.63 -1.82 54.44
CA GLU A 7 24.55 -0.90 54.05
C GLU A 7 24.88 -0.14 52.76
N LYS A 8 26.12 0.33 52.60
CA LYS A 8 26.58 0.98 51.36
C LYS A 8 26.58 0.04 50.15
N ASP A 9 26.93 -1.22 50.36
CA ASP A 9 26.93 -2.24 49.30
C ASP A 9 25.50 -2.54 48.81
N LYS A 10 24.53 -2.64 49.74
CA LYS A 10 23.11 -2.77 49.40
C LYS A 10 22.57 -1.57 48.63
N GLU A 11 22.92 -0.35 49.04
CA GLU A 11 22.49 0.87 48.35
C GLU A 11 23.09 0.98 46.94
N LEU A 12 24.35 0.56 46.76
CA LEU A 12 24.98 0.51 45.44
C LEU A 12 24.28 -0.49 44.52
N ALA A 13 23.97 -1.69 45.04
CA ALA A 13 23.24 -2.72 44.30
C ALA A 13 21.83 -2.27 43.88
N LYS A 14 21.11 -1.54 44.75
CA LYS A 14 19.80 -0.95 44.41
C LYS A 14 19.92 0.10 43.31
N LYS A 15 20.92 1.00 43.41
CA LYS A 15 21.15 2.06 42.43
C LYS A 15 21.52 1.49 41.06
N GLU A 16 22.32 0.44 41.02
CA GLU A 16 22.69 -0.26 39.78
C GLU A 16 21.49 -1.00 39.16
N LYS A 17 20.63 -1.59 39.98
CA LYS A 17 19.39 -2.22 39.52
C LYS A 17 18.42 -1.18 38.93
N LEU A 18 18.24 -0.04 39.60
CA LEU A 18 17.39 1.05 39.12
C LEU A 18 17.90 1.62 37.78
N LEU A 19 19.22 1.75 37.63
CA LEU A 19 19.83 2.21 36.38
C LEU A 19 19.57 1.23 35.23
N ARG A 20 19.65 -0.08 35.49
CA ARG A 20 19.30 -1.11 34.49
C ARG A 20 17.83 -1.05 34.09
N GLU A 21 16.93 -0.84 35.05
CA GLU A 21 15.49 -0.73 34.79
C GLU A 21 15.17 0.53 33.95
N ASP A 22 15.78 1.68 34.25
CA ASP A 22 15.63 2.92 33.47
C ASP A 22 16.15 2.77 32.04
N GLU A 23 17.30 2.10 31.85
CA GLU A 23 17.83 1.84 30.52
C GLU A 23 16.92 0.91 29.70
N GLN A 24 16.35 -0.11 30.34
CA GLN A 24 15.38 -0.98 29.68
C GLN A 24 14.10 -0.24 29.31
N LEU A 25 13.58 0.60 30.20
CA LEU A 25 12.39 1.41 29.94
C LEU A 25 12.61 2.34 28.74
N LYS A 26 13.76 3.01 28.67
CA LYS A 26 14.14 3.85 27.53
C LYS A 26 14.24 3.06 26.22
N ARG A 27 14.79 1.84 26.28
CA ARG A 27 14.86 0.95 25.10
C ARG A 27 13.48 0.52 24.62
N VAL A 28 12.56 0.21 25.54
CA VAL A 28 11.17 -0.16 25.21
C VAL A 28 10.44 1.03 24.61
N ALA A 29 10.48 2.20 25.28
CA ALA A 29 9.85 3.42 24.78
C ALA A 29 10.34 3.82 23.38
N LYS A 30 11.65 3.67 23.11
CA LYS A 30 12.21 3.92 21.78
C LYS A 30 11.66 2.94 20.73
N LYS A 31 11.50 1.66 21.08
CA LYS A 31 10.93 0.67 20.16
C LYS A 31 9.45 0.94 19.88
N GLU A 32 8.68 1.29 20.90
CA GLU A 32 7.26 1.65 20.74
C GLU A 32 7.11 2.89 19.84
N CYS A 33 7.92 3.93 20.06
CA CYS A 33 7.91 5.12 19.20
C CYS A 33 8.27 4.79 17.73
N LEU A 34 9.23 3.89 17.50
CA LEU A 34 9.57 3.44 16.14
C LEU A 34 8.44 2.64 15.50
N PHE A 35 7.75 1.81 16.28
CA PHE A 35 6.62 1.03 15.79
C PHE A 35 5.46 1.94 15.39
N GLU A 36 5.12 2.93 16.24
CA GLU A 36 4.07 3.91 15.96
C GLU A 36 4.40 4.76 14.73
N LEU A 37 5.68 5.11 14.53
CA LEU A 37 6.13 5.82 13.33
C LEU A 37 6.02 4.98 12.06
N GLU A 38 6.37 3.69 12.11
CA GLU A 38 6.20 2.77 10.99
C GLU A 38 4.72 2.54 10.68
N GLU A 39 3.87 2.42 11.71
CA GLU A 39 2.42 2.29 11.56
C GLU A 39 1.84 3.52 10.83
N LEU A 40 2.18 4.73 11.29
CA LEU A 40 1.77 5.97 10.64
C LEU A 40 2.26 6.06 9.20
N LYS A 41 3.50 5.61 8.92
CA LYS A 41 4.03 5.58 7.56
C LYS A 41 3.26 4.63 6.66
N ILE A 42 2.92 3.43 7.14
CA ILE A 42 2.10 2.46 6.40
C ILE A 42 0.69 3.04 6.17
N GLN A 43 0.07 3.65 7.18
CA GLN A 43 -1.23 4.29 7.04
C GLN A 43 -1.19 5.42 5.98
N LEU A 44 -0.12 6.22 5.97
CA LEU A 44 0.06 7.27 4.98
C LEU A 44 0.31 6.70 3.58
N GLU A 45 1.10 5.64 3.46
CA GLU A 45 1.32 4.94 2.19
C GLU A 45 -0.02 4.39 1.64
N LEU A 46 -0.84 3.78 2.50
CA LEU A 46 -2.19 3.33 2.16
C LEU A 46 -3.12 4.49 1.76
N GLN A 47 -3.00 5.66 2.40
CA GLN A 47 -3.75 6.87 2.02
C GLN A 47 -3.25 7.50 0.72
N THR A 48 -1.94 7.44 0.43
CA THR A 48 -1.40 7.89 -0.87
C THR A 48 -1.79 6.99 -2.03
N ILE A 49 -2.19 5.74 -1.75
CA ILE A 49 -2.81 4.83 -2.71
C ILE A 49 -4.30 5.18 -2.94
N SER A 50 -4.88 6.11 -2.15
CA SER A 50 -6.22 6.64 -2.44
C SER A 50 -6.18 7.41 -3.77
N PRO A 51 -7.00 7.02 -4.76
CA PRO A 51 -6.94 7.54 -6.13
C PRO A 51 -7.27 9.05 -6.24
N GLU A 52 -7.73 9.68 -5.16
CA GLU A 52 -8.14 11.09 -5.14
C GLU A 52 -6.97 12.08 -5.08
N GLN A 53 -5.80 11.70 -4.55
CA GLN A 53 -4.63 12.59 -4.47
C GLN A 53 -3.67 12.51 -5.67
N ALA A 54 -3.79 11.47 -6.51
CA ALA A 54 -3.00 11.33 -7.73
C ALA A 54 -3.43 12.32 -8.85
N ILE A 55 -4.53 13.06 -8.65
CA ILE A 55 -5.04 14.01 -9.65
C ILE A 55 -4.30 15.35 -9.58
N THR A 56 -3.69 15.71 -8.43
CA THR A 56 -3.05 17.02 -8.21
C THR A 56 -1.54 17.04 -8.43
N GLN A 57 -0.88 15.90 -8.46
CA GLN A 57 0.52 15.81 -8.85
C GLN A 57 0.61 14.82 -10.00
N GLY A 58 0.96 15.32 -11.20
CA GLY A 58 1.21 14.54 -12.41
C GLY A 58 2.45 13.64 -12.29
N ILE A 59 2.53 12.88 -11.21
CA ILE A 59 3.37 11.72 -11.06
C ILE A 59 2.71 10.67 -11.95
N ASP A 60 3.37 10.42 -13.08
CA ASP A 60 3.08 9.32 -13.99
C ASP A 60 2.83 8.08 -13.13
N GLN A 61 1.55 7.73 -12.91
CA GLN A 61 1.21 6.44 -12.34
C GLN A 61 1.99 5.43 -13.18
N PRO A 62 2.67 4.44 -12.57
CA PRO A 62 3.34 3.42 -13.36
C PRO A 62 2.33 2.97 -14.41
N LYS A 63 2.65 3.16 -15.70
CA LYS A 63 1.79 2.77 -16.82
C LYS A 63 1.61 1.27 -16.70
N MET A 64 0.63 0.88 -15.88
CA MET A 64 0.30 -0.51 -15.62
C MET A 64 -0.24 -0.99 -16.94
N ASP A 65 0.57 -1.81 -17.62
CA ASP A 65 0.24 -2.29 -18.95
C ASP A 65 -0.96 -3.21 -18.80
N ILE A 66 -2.14 -2.69 -19.13
CA ILE A 66 -3.41 -3.37 -18.87
C ILE A 66 -3.52 -4.67 -19.66
N THR A 67 -2.75 -4.78 -20.75
CA THR A 67 -2.56 -6.00 -21.55
C THR A 67 -1.95 -7.16 -20.74
N ARG A 68 -1.31 -6.85 -19.61
CA ARG A 68 -0.71 -7.84 -18.70
C ARG A 68 -1.67 -8.31 -17.62
N ILE A 69 -2.77 -7.59 -17.40
CA ILE A 69 -3.72 -7.79 -16.29
C ILE A 69 -5.04 -8.35 -16.82
N VAL A 70 -5.50 -7.83 -17.95
CA VAL A 70 -6.72 -8.30 -18.62
C VAL A 70 -6.29 -9.28 -19.73
N PRO A 71 -6.90 -10.48 -19.79
CA PRO A 71 -6.72 -11.38 -20.92
C PRO A 71 -7.04 -10.67 -22.23
N ARG A 72 -6.34 -11.01 -23.31
CA ARG A 72 -6.66 -10.44 -24.63
C ARG A 72 -7.98 -11.03 -25.14
N PHE A 73 -8.92 -10.19 -25.55
CA PHE A 73 -10.20 -10.65 -26.10
C PHE A 73 -10.04 -11.29 -27.49
N ASN A 74 -10.54 -12.52 -27.65
CA ASN A 74 -10.67 -13.22 -28.93
C ASN A 74 -12.14 -13.25 -29.37
N PRO A 75 -12.55 -12.49 -30.41
CA PRO A 75 -13.94 -12.43 -30.84
C PRO A 75 -14.51 -13.74 -31.40
N LYS A 76 -13.66 -14.73 -31.70
CA LYS A 76 -14.10 -16.03 -32.24
C LYS A 76 -14.42 -17.04 -31.14
N GLU A 77 -13.82 -16.90 -29.96
CA GLU A 77 -13.85 -17.91 -28.90
C GLU A 77 -14.38 -17.35 -27.57
N ASP A 78 -14.11 -16.07 -27.28
CA ASP A 78 -14.47 -15.46 -26.01
C ASP A 78 -15.88 -14.85 -26.05
N GLU A 79 -16.59 -15.04 -24.94
CA GLU A 79 -17.91 -14.46 -24.72
C GLU A 79 -17.78 -13.02 -24.19
N ILE A 80 -18.38 -12.06 -24.91
CA ILE A 80 -18.17 -10.63 -24.64
C ILE A 80 -18.64 -10.19 -23.24
N ARG A 81 -19.73 -10.75 -22.70
CA ARG A 81 -20.20 -10.35 -21.35
C ARG A 81 -19.26 -10.86 -20.28
N LEU A 82 -18.75 -12.09 -20.42
CA LEU A 82 -17.73 -12.63 -19.53
C LEU A 82 -16.47 -11.77 -19.57
N TYR A 83 -16.00 -11.40 -20.76
CA TYR A 83 -14.84 -10.51 -20.93
C TYR A 83 -15.03 -9.18 -20.18
N LEU A 84 -16.16 -8.50 -20.40
CA LEU A 84 -16.45 -7.22 -19.75
C LEU A 84 -16.58 -7.34 -18.23
N THR A 85 -17.15 -8.43 -17.74
CA THR A 85 -17.27 -8.71 -16.30
C THR A 85 -15.90 -8.88 -15.64
N ILE A 86 -14.99 -9.61 -16.31
CA ILE A 86 -13.62 -9.80 -15.83
C ILE A 86 -12.88 -8.46 -15.88
N PHE A 87 -12.99 -7.74 -17.00
CA PHE A 87 -12.36 -6.42 -17.19
C PHE A 87 -12.77 -5.45 -16.08
N GLU A 88 -14.06 -5.27 -15.83
CA GLU A 88 -14.59 -4.41 -14.78
C GLU A 88 -14.08 -4.80 -13.39
N ARG A 89 -14.10 -6.11 -13.07
CA ARG A 89 -13.58 -6.61 -11.79
C ARG A 89 -12.08 -6.30 -11.62
N GLN A 90 -11.28 -6.44 -12.68
CA GLN A 90 -9.84 -6.11 -12.63
C GLN A 90 -9.61 -4.62 -12.41
N LEU A 91 -10.36 -3.75 -13.09
CA LEU A 91 -10.23 -2.30 -12.92
C LEU A 91 -10.68 -1.83 -11.53
N LYS A 92 -11.76 -2.41 -10.99
CA LYS A 92 -12.20 -2.16 -9.61
C LYS A 92 -11.17 -2.63 -8.59
N PHE A 93 -10.58 -3.82 -8.79
CA PHE A 93 -9.53 -4.34 -7.92
C PHE A 93 -8.30 -3.42 -7.86
N LEU A 94 -7.99 -2.76 -8.98
CA LEU A 94 -6.89 -1.81 -9.09
C LEU A 94 -7.26 -0.36 -8.74
N ASN A 95 -8.50 -0.10 -8.27
CA ASN A 95 -9.01 1.25 -7.99
C ASN A 95 -8.80 2.23 -9.15
N ILE A 96 -8.90 1.76 -10.40
CA ILE A 96 -8.78 2.63 -11.58
C ILE A 96 -10.03 3.52 -11.68
N PRO A 97 -9.89 4.85 -11.86
CA PRO A 97 -11.03 5.74 -12.05
C PRO A 97 -11.89 5.34 -13.25
N GLU A 98 -13.21 5.34 -13.11
CA GLU A 98 -14.17 4.99 -14.18
C GLU A 98 -13.95 5.83 -15.45
N THR A 99 -13.50 7.07 -15.30
CA THR A 99 -13.16 7.98 -16.42
C THR A 99 -12.09 7.43 -17.35
N LYS A 100 -11.23 6.51 -16.89
CA LYS A 100 -10.18 5.87 -17.70
C LYS A 100 -10.62 4.50 -18.26
N TRP A 101 -11.75 3.94 -17.82
CA TRP A 101 -12.12 2.56 -18.16
C TRP A 101 -12.33 2.36 -19.66
N ILE A 102 -13.00 3.31 -20.32
CA ILE A 102 -13.24 3.25 -21.77
C ILE A 102 -11.94 3.30 -22.55
N THR A 103 -11.01 4.19 -22.17
CA THR A 103 -9.68 4.29 -22.82
C THR A 103 -8.91 2.98 -22.73
N TYR A 104 -8.93 2.34 -21.56
CA TYR A 104 -8.29 1.04 -21.38
C TYR A 104 -9.02 -0.09 -22.11
N LEU A 105 -10.35 -0.06 -22.17
CA LEU A 105 -11.14 -1.04 -22.88
C LEU A 105 -10.81 -1.01 -24.37
N ILE A 106 -10.82 0.17 -24.98
CA ILE A 106 -10.45 0.35 -26.40
C ILE A 106 -9.03 -0.16 -26.67
N SER A 107 -8.09 0.09 -25.76
CA SER A 107 -6.70 -0.37 -25.89
C SER A 107 -6.54 -1.89 -25.75
N SER A 108 -7.46 -2.55 -25.06
CA SER A 108 -7.44 -4.01 -24.83
C SER A 108 -8.13 -4.81 -25.93
N LEU A 109 -9.03 -4.17 -26.69
CA LEU A 109 -9.82 -4.81 -27.72
C LEU A 109 -9.05 -4.92 -29.05
N PRO A 110 -9.30 -5.96 -29.86
CA PRO A 110 -8.82 -6.02 -31.23
C PRO A 110 -9.24 -4.78 -32.02
N THR A 111 -8.36 -4.32 -32.92
CA THR A 111 -8.55 -3.09 -33.71
C THR A 111 -9.87 -3.07 -34.48
N GLU A 112 -10.34 -4.23 -34.95
CA GLU A 112 -11.62 -4.37 -35.64
C GLU A 112 -12.79 -3.91 -34.77
N ILE A 113 -12.84 -4.32 -33.49
CA ILE A 113 -13.90 -3.95 -32.55
C ILE A 113 -13.72 -2.52 -32.06
N ALA A 114 -12.49 -2.12 -31.77
CA ALA A 114 -12.18 -0.75 -31.37
C ALA A 114 -12.65 0.28 -32.43
N GLN A 115 -12.51 -0.04 -33.72
CA GLN A 115 -13.00 0.79 -34.82
C GLN A 115 -14.52 0.83 -34.94
N PHE A 116 -15.24 -0.24 -34.60
CA PHE A 116 -16.72 -0.20 -34.54
C PHE A 116 -17.20 0.72 -33.42
N ILE A 117 -16.59 0.64 -32.24
CA ILE A 117 -16.95 1.47 -31.08
C ILE A 117 -16.59 2.96 -31.33
N ALA A 118 -15.47 3.23 -32.00
CA ALA A 118 -15.01 4.60 -32.27
C ALA A 118 -15.69 5.28 -33.47
N ARG A 119 -16.55 4.57 -34.21
CA ARG A 119 -17.30 5.11 -35.37
C ARG A 119 -18.77 5.40 -35.05
N GLU A 120 -19.24 5.06 -33.87
CA GLU A 120 -20.58 5.41 -33.42
C GLU A 120 -20.56 6.83 -32.83
N ASP A 121 -20.71 7.82 -33.71
CA ASP A 121 -21.16 9.20 -33.43
C ASP A 121 -22.60 9.38 -33.96
#